data_AF-A0A1G4Q8N7-F1
#
_entry.id   AF-A0A1G4Q8N7-F1
#
_cell.length_a   1.000
_cell.length_b   1.000
_cell.length_c   1.000
_cell.angle_alpha   90.00
_cell.angle_beta   90.00
_cell.angle_gamma   90.00
#
_symmetry.space_group_name_H-M   'P 1'
#
loop_
_entity.id
_entity.type
_entity.pdbx_description
1 polymer ?
#
loop_
_entity_poly.entity_id
_entity_poly.type
_entity_poly.pdbx_seq_one_letter_code
_entity_poly.pdbx_strand_id
1 'polypeptide(L)'
;MKIAKKILFILLLLTTCDGYCQNLDRTFYLKFEALANQEKSANRLYQRADSIKKTREPVNSDVKLVYDRDVDFGYTHRLINITLNGTYDYHINLLVHDDTICLSSVLYGQGTSIRYNDYDRKSNILRNHPKIDTLKAMQYLKLRNAFYDSAKTIDDLKKELNEHEMFGLYCGDGAYETDEAKLIDSLAKHKQVTKLRAMLVNICSETQAYGIYGYMRLKKYGFKISNKDQRIFDYLINRKTFLYECHGDIAGVFPRDGYIRNKAY
;
A
#
# COMPACT_ATOMS: atom_id res chain seq x y z
N MET A 1 24.85 13.51 -48.23
CA MET A 1 23.40 13.22 -48.35
C MET A 1 22.95 11.85 -47.83
N LYS A 2 23.67 10.74 -48.04
CA LYS A 2 23.24 9.39 -47.55
C LYS A 2 23.24 9.22 -46.03
N ILE A 3 24.13 9.91 -45.31
CA ILE A 3 24.25 9.81 -43.83
C ILE A 3 23.09 10.52 -43.13
N ALA A 4 22.70 11.71 -43.59
CA ALA A 4 21.56 12.47 -43.04
C ALA A 4 20.22 11.71 -43.15
N LYS A 5 19.99 10.99 -44.25
CA LYS A 5 18.79 10.13 -44.41
C LYS A 5 18.77 8.93 -43.45
N LYS A 6 19.93 8.33 -43.15
CA LYS A 6 20.05 7.23 -42.17
C LYS A 6 19.79 7.71 -40.74
N ILE A 7 20.31 8.90 -40.37
CA ILE A 7 20.08 9.49 -39.05
C ILE A 7 18.60 9.86 -38.87
N LEU A 8 17.95 10.43 -39.89
CA LEU A 8 16.51 10.75 -39.85
C LEU A 8 15.64 9.49 -39.71
N PHE A 9 16.00 8.39 -40.36
CA PHE A 9 15.28 7.12 -40.26
C PHE A 9 15.43 6.47 -38.87
N ILE A 10 16.61 6.55 -38.26
CA ILE A 10 16.85 6.08 -36.88
C ILE A 10 16.08 6.95 -35.88
N LEU A 11 16.07 8.27 -36.03
CA LEU A 11 15.29 9.17 -35.17
C LEU A 11 13.78 8.93 -35.29
N LEU A 12 13.25 8.64 -36.49
CA LEU A 12 11.85 8.27 -36.69
C LEU A 12 11.49 6.91 -36.09
N LEU A 13 12.40 5.94 -36.11
CA LEU A 13 12.21 4.65 -35.44
C LEU A 13 12.23 4.79 -33.91
N LEU A 14 13.11 5.65 -33.38
CA LEU A 14 13.19 5.90 -31.94
C LEU A 14 11.93 6.63 -31.42
N THR A 15 11.42 7.63 -32.15
CA THR A 15 10.20 8.35 -31.74
C THR A 15 8.91 7.54 -31.87
N THR A 16 8.85 6.58 -32.81
CA THR A 16 7.70 5.68 -32.96
C THR A 16 7.68 4.56 -31.90
N CYS A 17 8.85 4.09 -31.46
CA CYS A 17 8.95 3.14 -30.34
C CYS A 17 8.50 3.76 -29.00
N ASP A 18 8.93 4.99 -28.70
CA ASP A 18 8.54 5.67 -27.45
C ASP A 18 7.03 5.91 -27.37
N GLY A 19 6.41 6.33 -28.48
CA GLY A 19 4.96 6.50 -28.56
C GLY A 19 4.19 5.18 -28.47
N TYR A 20 4.74 4.08 -29.00
CA TYR A 20 4.10 2.75 -28.94
C TYR A 20 4.11 2.18 -27.51
N CYS A 21 5.24 2.27 -26.80
CA CYS A 21 5.35 1.83 -25.41
C CYS A 21 4.40 2.60 -24.49
N GLN A 22 4.35 3.94 -24.58
CA GLN A 22 3.42 4.75 -23.78
C GLN A 22 1.93 4.44 -24.05
N ASN A 23 1.58 4.07 -25.30
CA ASN A 23 0.21 3.72 -25.68
C ASN A 23 -0.21 2.33 -25.20
N LEU A 24 0.71 1.35 -25.15
CA LEU A 24 0.44 0.04 -24.58
C LEU A 24 0.15 0.14 -23.08
N ASP A 25 0.92 0.94 -22.35
CA ASP A 25 0.80 1.15 -20.91
C ASP A 25 -0.59 1.68 -20.53
N ARG A 26 -1.01 2.74 -21.21
CA ARG A 26 -2.33 3.35 -21.01
C ARG A 26 -3.45 2.36 -21.35
N THR A 27 -3.28 1.55 -22.39
CA THR A 27 -4.30 0.57 -22.80
C THR A 27 -4.54 -0.48 -21.72
N PHE A 28 -3.47 -1.00 -21.12
CA PHE A 28 -3.60 -2.00 -20.06
C PHE A 28 -4.05 -1.42 -18.73
N TYR A 29 -3.56 -0.24 -18.37
CA TYR A 29 -4.10 0.51 -17.24
C TYR A 29 -5.63 0.64 -17.35
N LEU A 30 -6.13 1.13 -18.50
CA LEU A 30 -7.57 1.28 -18.74
C LEU A 30 -8.31 -0.06 -18.70
N LYS A 31 -7.67 -1.15 -19.14
CA LYS A 31 -8.25 -2.49 -19.09
C LYS A 31 -8.39 -3.01 -17.66
N PHE A 32 -7.38 -2.82 -16.81
CA PHE A 32 -7.43 -3.21 -15.40
C PHE A 32 -8.33 -2.29 -14.58
N GLU A 33 -8.35 -0.99 -14.88
CA GLU A 33 -9.31 -0.05 -14.32
C GLU A 33 -10.75 -0.46 -14.67
N ALA A 34 -11.04 -0.75 -15.94
CA ALA A 34 -12.35 -1.23 -16.35
C ALA A 34 -12.72 -2.56 -15.67
N LEU A 35 -11.77 -3.49 -15.52
CA LEU A 35 -11.98 -4.74 -14.81
C LEU A 35 -12.33 -4.50 -13.34
N ALA A 36 -11.52 -3.72 -12.63
CA ALA A 36 -11.75 -3.36 -11.22
C ALA A 36 -13.09 -2.65 -11.04
N ASN A 37 -13.50 -1.85 -12.03
CA ASN A 37 -14.77 -1.15 -12.01
C ASN A 37 -15.99 -2.06 -12.26
N GLN A 38 -15.83 -3.17 -12.98
CA GLN A 38 -16.94 -4.06 -13.33
C GLN A 38 -17.14 -5.18 -12.32
N GLU A 39 -16.05 -5.68 -11.73
CA GLU A 39 -16.12 -6.81 -10.82
C GLU A 39 -16.56 -6.40 -9.42
N LYS A 40 -17.39 -7.24 -8.81
CA LYS A 40 -17.84 -7.09 -7.42
C LYS A 40 -17.18 -8.08 -6.48
N SER A 41 -16.57 -9.14 -7.02
CA SER A 41 -15.87 -10.19 -6.28
C SER A 41 -14.37 -10.02 -6.45
N ALA A 42 -13.63 -10.00 -5.34
CA ALA A 42 -12.18 -9.86 -5.33
C ALA A 42 -11.50 -11.10 -5.95
N ASN A 43 -12.02 -12.29 -5.68
CA ASN A 43 -11.53 -13.54 -6.26
C ASN A 43 -11.78 -13.59 -7.78
N ARG A 44 -12.96 -13.17 -8.23
CA ARG A 44 -13.27 -13.10 -9.67
C ARG A 44 -12.43 -12.06 -10.39
N LEU A 45 -12.20 -10.91 -9.76
CA LEU A 45 -11.28 -9.89 -10.27
C LEU A 45 -9.87 -10.48 -10.45
N TYR A 46 -9.33 -11.16 -9.43
CA TYR A 46 -8.02 -11.82 -9.50
C TYR A 46 -7.94 -12.83 -10.65
N GLN A 47 -8.92 -13.74 -10.76
CA GLN A 47 -8.97 -14.74 -11.83
C GLN A 47 -9.04 -14.11 -13.23
N ARG A 48 -9.80 -13.02 -13.39
CA ARG A 48 -9.88 -12.29 -14.66
C ARG A 48 -8.59 -11.54 -14.97
N ALA A 49 -7.92 -10.97 -13.96
CA ALA A 49 -6.61 -10.35 -14.13
C ALA A 49 -5.56 -11.38 -14.61
N ASP A 50 -5.52 -12.57 -13.97
CA ASP A 50 -4.67 -13.69 -14.40
C ASP A 50 -5.00 -14.17 -15.84
N SER A 51 -6.29 -14.20 -16.18
CA SER A 51 -6.71 -14.55 -17.55
C SER A 51 -6.26 -13.52 -18.59
N ILE A 52 -6.24 -12.22 -18.24
CA ILE A 52 -5.71 -11.16 -19.12
C ILE A 52 -4.21 -11.35 -19.35
N LYS A 53 -3.45 -11.72 -18.31
CA LYS A 53 -2.01 -12.04 -18.43
C LYS A 53 -1.76 -13.10 -19.51
N LYS A 54 -2.58 -14.16 -19.59
CA LYS A 54 -2.41 -15.28 -20.55
C LYS A 54 -2.47 -14.86 -22.03
N THR A 55 -2.91 -13.64 -22.32
CA THR A 55 -2.92 -13.06 -23.68
C THR A 55 -1.60 -12.38 -24.08
N ARG A 56 -0.54 -12.52 -23.27
CA ARG A 56 0.79 -11.89 -23.45
C ARG A 56 1.90 -12.91 -23.29
N GLU A 57 3.17 -12.48 -23.36
CA GLU A 57 4.33 -13.35 -23.09
C GLU A 57 4.21 -13.95 -21.69
N PRO A 58 3.73 -15.20 -21.54
CA PRO A 58 3.30 -15.70 -20.24
C PRO A 58 4.49 -15.90 -19.29
N VAL A 59 5.66 -16.14 -19.88
CA VAL A 59 6.93 -16.39 -19.19
C VAL A 59 7.43 -15.14 -18.46
N ASN A 60 7.15 -13.95 -18.98
CA ASN A 60 7.61 -12.68 -18.43
C ASN A 60 6.49 -11.89 -17.74
N SER A 61 5.30 -12.47 -17.60
CA SER A 61 4.16 -11.77 -17.00
C SER A 61 3.71 -12.51 -15.74
N ASP A 62 3.24 -11.78 -14.72
CA ASP A 62 2.73 -12.39 -13.50
C ASP A 62 1.57 -11.64 -12.85
N VAL A 63 0.73 -12.37 -12.12
CA VAL A 63 -0.35 -11.83 -11.29
C VAL A 63 -0.22 -12.41 -9.89
N LYS A 64 0.28 -11.60 -8.96
CA LYS A 64 0.55 -12.02 -7.58
C LYS A 64 -0.38 -11.31 -6.61
N LEU A 65 -0.92 -12.08 -5.69
CA LEU A 65 -1.47 -11.51 -4.47
C LEU A 65 -0.29 -11.11 -3.58
N VAL A 66 -0.04 -9.81 -3.41
CA VAL A 66 1.07 -9.31 -2.59
C VAL A 66 0.74 -9.47 -1.11
N TYR A 67 -0.47 -9.07 -0.73
CA TYR A 67 -1.02 -9.32 0.59
C TYR A 67 -2.55 -9.36 0.56
N ASP A 68 -3.12 -10.08 1.52
CA ASP A 68 -4.52 -10.05 1.91
C ASP A 68 -4.55 -10.02 3.44
N ARG A 69 -4.92 -8.87 4.01
CA ARG A 69 -4.67 -8.58 5.42
C ARG A 69 -5.87 -7.94 6.10
N ASP A 70 -6.10 -8.29 7.36
CA ASP A 70 -7.16 -7.70 8.18
C ASP A 70 -6.91 -6.20 8.40
N VAL A 71 -7.92 -5.39 8.05
CA VAL A 71 -7.97 -3.93 8.26
C VAL A 71 -9.22 -3.49 9.01
N ASP A 72 -9.66 -4.33 9.95
CA ASP A 72 -10.72 -4.16 10.94
C ASP A 72 -12.06 -4.83 10.57
N PHE A 73 -12.72 -5.36 11.60
CA PHE A 73 -14.13 -5.78 11.58
C PHE A 73 -14.50 -6.77 10.46
N GLY A 74 -13.59 -7.67 10.09
CA GLY A 74 -13.82 -8.65 9.02
C GLY A 74 -13.57 -8.10 7.61
N TYR A 75 -13.11 -6.85 7.49
CA TYR A 75 -12.67 -6.27 6.23
C TYR A 75 -11.20 -6.58 6.01
N THR A 76 -10.83 -6.85 4.76
CA THR A 76 -9.43 -7.03 4.36
C THR A 76 -8.97 -6.00 3.34
N HIS A 77 -7.71 -5.63 3.43
CA HIS A 77 -7.00 -4.90 2.40
C HIS A 77 -6.24 -5.91 1.54
N ARG A 78 -6.58 -5.95 0.26
CA ARG A 78 -5.96 -6.84 -0.72
C ARG A 78 -5.20 -6.03 -1.76
N LEU A 79 -3.92 -6.35 -1.94
CA LEU A 79 -3.09 -5.79 -3.01
C LEU A 79 -2.73 -6.87 -4.02
N ILE A 80 -3.12 -6.65 -5.27
CA ILE A 80 -2.77 -7.53 -6.39
C ILE A 80 -1.73 -6.80 -7.24
N ASN A 81 -0.55 -7.38 -7.41
CA ASN A 81 0.44 -6.93 -8.38
C ASN A 81 0.27 -7.68 -9.69
N ILE A 82 0.33 -6.95 -10.80
CA ILE A 82 0.26 -7.48 -12.16
C ILE A 82 1.48 -6.96 -12.91
N THR A 83 2.43 -7.84 -13.17
CA THR A 83 3.60 -7.57 -14.00
C THR A 83 3.31 -8.06 -15.42
N LEU A 84 3.48 -7.22 -16.44
CA LEU A 84 3.39 -7.63 -17.85
C LEU A 84 4.74 -7.42 -18.53
N ASN A 85 5.18 -8.42 -19.31
CA ASN A 85 6.42 -8.40 -20.09
C ASN A 85 7.67 -8.00 -19.27
N GLY A 86 7.70 -8.35 -17.99
CA GLY A 86 8.81 -8.12 -17.05
C GLY A 86 9.09 -6.65 -16.72
N THR A 87 8.25 -5.72 -17.19
CA THR A 87 8.57 -4.29 -17.21
C THR A 87 7.43 -3.41 -16.70
N TYR A 88 6.19 -3.82 -16.93
CA TYR A 88 5.01 -3.01 -16.62
C TYR A 88 4.32 -3.53 -15.36
N ASP A 89 4.32 -2.74 -14.30
CA ASP A 89 3.72 -3.12 -13.03
C ASP A 89 2.44 -2.33 -12.78
N TYR A 90 1.34 -3.06 -12.58
CA TYR A 90 0.03 -2.53 -12.21
C TYR A 90 -0.37 -3.08 -10.86
N HIS A 91 -0.82 -2.21 -9.97
CA HIS A 91 -1.27 -2.58 -8.63
C HIS A 91 -2.76 -2.34 -8.51
N ILE A 92 -3.50 -3.32 -8.01
CA ILE A 92 -4.92 -3.16 -7.69
C ILE A 92 -5.07 -3.24 -6.17
N ASN A 93 -5.41 -2.12 -5.53
CA ASN A 93 -5.72 -2.06 -4.10
C ASN A 93 -7.23 -2.23 -3.90
N LEU A 94 -7.61 -3.10 -2.98
CA LEU A 94 -9.00 -3.42 -2.69
C LEU A 94 -9.29 -3.34 -1.19
N LEU A 95 -10.42 -2.74 -0.83
CA LEU A 95 -11.09 -3.03 0.44
C LEU A 95 -12.16 -4.09 0.18
N VAL A 96 -12.12 -5.20 0.92
CA VAL A 96 -12.95 -6.38 0.69
C VAL A 96 -13.66 -6.80 1.98
N HIS A 97 -14.90 -7.28 1.87
CA HIS A 97 -15.63 -7.96 2.95
C HIS A 97 -16.39 -9.15 2.37
N ASP A 98 -16.16 -10.37 2.89
CA ASP A 98 -16.74 -11.61 2.35
C ASP A 98 -16.62 -11.73 0.82
N ASP A 99 -15.40 -11.57 0.30
CA ASP A 99 -15.06 -11.52 -1.14
C ASP A 99 -15.66 -10.33 -1.91
N THR A 100 -16.54 -9.53 -1.30
CA THR A 100 -17.17 -8.38 -1.94
C THR A 100 -16.27 -7.16 -1.91
N ILE A 101 -16.01 -6.57 -3.08
CA ILE A 101 -15.23 -5.33 -3.22
C ILE A 101 -16.08 -4.14 -2.74
N CYS A 102 -15.55 -3.41 -1.76
CA CYS A 102 -16.12 -2.16 -1.23
C CYS A 102 -15.44 -0.93 -1.85
N LEU A 103 -14.14 -1.02 -2.10
CA LEU A 103 -13.34 0.01 -2.76
C LEU A 103 -12.30 -0.68 -3.64
N SER A 104 -12.04 -0.10 -4.81
CA SER A 104 -10.95 -0.52 -5.68
C SER A 104 -10.21 0.69 -6.25
N SER A 105 -8.90 0.61 -6.33
CA SER A 105 -8.07 1.52 -7.10
C SER A 105 -7.08 0.73 -7.94
N VAL A 106 -6.60 1.35 -9.03
CA VAL A 106 -5.54 0.79 -9.87
C VAL A 106 -4.39 1.78 -9.91
N LEU A 107 -3.17 1.33 -9.80
CA LEU A 107 -1.99 2.15 -9.90
C LEU A 107 -1.06 1.57 -10.96
N TYR A 108 -0.28 2.44 -11.58
CA TYR A 108 0.65 2.07 -12.63
C TYR A 108 2.01 2.72 -12.38
N GLY A 109 3.08 1.94 -12.51
CA GLY A 109 4.46 2.42 -12.49
C GLY A 109 5.32 1.72 -13.55
N GLN A 110 6.29 2.44 -14.12
CA GLN A 110 7.31 1.84 -15.00
C GLN A 110 8.52 1.38 -14.15
N GLY A 111 8.90 0.11 -14.28
CA GLY A 111 10.15 -0.45 -13.73
C GLY A 111 9.95 -1.46 -12.60
N THR A 112 10.78 -2.51 -12.61
CA THR A 112 10.80 -3.68 -11.70
C THR A 112 11.00 -3.39 -10.21
N SER A 113 11.10 -2.11 -9.88
CA SER A 113 11.05 -1.62 -8.52
C SER A 113 10.23 -0.35 -8.56
N ILE A 114 8.96 -0.44 -8.19
CA ILE A 114 8.30 0.71 -7.58
C ILE A 114 9.08 0.97 -6.29
N ARG A 115 10.19 1.70 -6.40
CA ARG A 115 10.90 2.22 -5.23
C ARG A 115 9.94 3.23 -4.65
N TYR A 116 9.28 2.85 -3.56
CA TYR A 116 8.23 3.62 -2.91
C TYR A 116 8.67 5.04 -2.51
N ASN A 117 9.98 5.32 -2.44
CA ASN A 117 10.54 6.64 -2.20
C ASN A 117 10.58 7.57 -3.43
N ASP A 118 10.25 7.09 -4.64
CA ASP A 118 10.14 7.93 -5.86
C ASP A 118 8.74 8.50 -6.09
N TYR A 119 7.80 8.34 -5.12
CA TYR A 119 6.44 8.89 -5.20
C TYR A 119 6.39 10.42 -5.36
N ASP A 120 7.51 11.12 -5.11
CA ASP A 120 7.67 12.57 -5.23
C ASP A 120 8.29 13.02 -6.59
N ARG A 121 8.66 12.09 -7.49
CA ARG A 121 9.15 12.46 -8.83
C ARG A 121 8.02 12.56 -9.85
N LYS A 122 7.61 13.82 -10.07
CA LYS A 122 6.76 14.47 -11.09
C LYS A 122 6.61 13.90 -12.52
N SER A 123 6.90 12.65 -12.86
CA SER A 123 6.71 12.15 -14.23
C SER A 123 6.38 10.66 -14.29
N ASN A 124 5.19 10.34 -14.80
CA ASN A 124 4.74 9.05 -15.38
C ASN A 124 3.83 8.13 -14.53
N ILE A 125 3.43 8.50 -13.31
CA ILE A 125 2.38 7.75 -12.60
C ILE A 125 1.01 8.29 -13.03
N LEU A 126 0.31 7.53 -13.88
CA LEU A 126 -1.14 7.70 -14.06
C LEU A 126 -1.82 7.21 -12.77
N ARG A 127 -2.23 8.17 -11.93
CA ARG A 127 -2.99 7.90 -10.70
C ARG A 127 -4.45 7.67 -11.06
N ASN A 128 -5.02 6.56 -10.62
CA ASN A 128 -6.46 6.31 -10.75
C ASN A 128 -7.27 7.08 -9.70
N HIS A 129 -8.52 7.32 -10.05
CA HIS A 129 -9.61 7.69 -9.16
C HIS A 129 -10.19 6.42 -8.52
N PRO A 130 -10.06 6.21 -7.20
CA PRO A 130 -10.65 5.05 -6.55
C PRO A 130 -12.15 4.96 -6.82
N LYS A 131 -12.61 3.80 -7.30
CA LYS A 131 -14.04 3.50 -7.38
C LYS A 131 -14.49 2.93 -6.05
N ILE A 132 -15.67 3.36 -5.63
CA ILE A 132 -16.21 3.01 -4.33
C ILE A 132 -17.67 2.60 -4.43
N ASP A 133 -18.01 1.49 -3.78
CA ASP A 133 -19.37 1.17 -3.41
C ASP A 133 -19.68 1.95 -2.13
N THR A 134 -20.21 3.17 -2.29
CA THR A 134 -20.40 4.12 -1.18
C THR A 134 -21.17 3.51 -0.02
N LEU A 135 -22.18 2.68 -0.27
CA LEU A 135 -22.97 2.07 0.80
C LEU A 135 -22.12 1.11 1.65
N LYS A 136 -21.35 0.23 1.01
CA LYS A 136 -20.49 -0.74 1.71
C LYS A 136 -19.30 -0.07 2.38
N ALA A 137 -18.67 0.90 1.73
CA ALA A 137 -17.58 1.65 2.32
C ALA A 137 -18.03 2.48 3.53
N MET A 138 -19.25 3.03 3.50
CA MET A 138 -19.84 3.72 4.65
C MET A 138 -20.13 2.78 5.82
N GLN A 139 -20.45 1.50 5.57
CA GLN A 139 -20.60 0.50 6.64
C GLN A 139 -19.26 0.27 7.37
N TYR A 140 -18.18 0.08 6.62
CA TYR A 140 -16.82 0.00 7.17
C TYR A 140 -16.49 1.22 8.02
N LEU A 141 -16.65 2.43 7.45
CA LEU A 141 -16.35 3.68 8.15
C LEU A 141 -17.21 3.88 9.39
N LYS A 142 -18.48 3.46 9.39
CA LYS A 142 -19.35 3.54 10.56
C LYS A 142 -18.80 2.71 11.72
N LEU A 143 -18.44 1.46 11.48
CA LEU A 143 -17.87 0.57 12.50
C LEU A 143 -16.55 1.13 13.03
N ARG A 144 -15.69 1.58 12.10
CA ARG A 144 -14.39 2.14 12.42
C ARG A 144 -14.48 3.43 13.21
N ASN A 145 -15.27 4.40 12.77
CA ASN A 145 -15.45 5.67 13.45
C ASN A 145 -16.00 5.48 14.87
N ALA A 146 -16.93 4.55 15.05
CA ALA A 146 -17.44 4.18 16.37
C ALA A 146 -16.38 3.53 17.28
N PHE A 147 -15.54 2.64 16.74
CA PHE A 147 -14.51 1.97 17.53
C PHE A 147 -13.35 2.90 17.92
N TYR A 148 -12.83 3.65 16.95
CA TYR A 148 -11.63 4.48 17.12
C TYR A 148 -11.94 5.88 17.69
N ASP A 149 -13.22 6.24 17.84
CA ASP A 149 -13.66 7.60 18.20
C ASP A 149 -13.03 8.62 17.24
N SER A 150 -13.34 8.43 15.95
CA SER A 150 -12.79 9.19 14.83
C SER A 150 -13.90 9.63 13.87
N ALA A 151 -13.56 10.51 12.92
CA ALA A 151 -14.49 11.06 11.93
C ALA A 151 -13.97 10.88 10.50
N LYS A 152 -13.42 9.69 10.19
CA LYS A 152 -12.89 9.38 8.86
C LYS A 152 -14.01 9.41 7.82
N THR A 153 -13.73 10.06 6.71
CA THR A 153 -14.61 10.22 5.56
C THR A 153 -14.27 9.21 4.46
N ILE A 154 -15.10 9.18 3.42
CA ILE A 154 -14.82 8.41 2.21
C ILE A 154 -13.51 8.86 1.55
N ASP A 155 -13.21 10.14 1.58
CA ASP A 155 -11.97 10.64 0.97
C ASP A 155 -10.74 10.29 1.80
N ASP A 156 -10.87 10.26 3.14
CA ASP A 156 -9.83 9.70 4.01
C ASP A 156 -9.60 8.22 3.70
N LEU A 157 -10.67 7.42 3.53
CA LEU A 157 -10.54 6.02 3.13
C LEU A 157 -9.83 5.85 1.79
N LYS A 158 -10.21 6.63 0.78
CA LYS A 158 -9.54 6.61 -0.53
C LYS A 158 -8.06 6.94 -0.41
N LYS A 159 -7.73 7.95 0.40
CA LYS A 159 -6.36 8.40 0.58
C LYS A 159 -5.55 7.37 1.36
N GLU A 160 -5.96 7.05 2.57
CA GLU A 160 -5.20 6.25 3.55
C GLU A 160 -5.09 4.78 3.16
N LEU A 161 -6.10 4.19 2.52
CA LEU A 161 -5.97 2.83 2.00
C LEU A 161 -4.95 2.74 0.84
N ASN A 162 -4.78 3.84 0.11
CA ASN A 162 -3.78 3.98 -0.96
C ASN A 162 -2.49 4.64 -0.47
N GLU A 163 -2.29 4.82 0.83
CA GLU A 163 -0.98 5.19 1.37
C GLU A 163 -0.06 3.99 1.21
N HIS A 164 0.98 4.16 0.40
CA HIS A 164 1.96 3.12 0.14
C HIS A 164 3.19 3.35 1.00
N GLU A 165 2.97 3.36 2.30
CA GLU A 165 4.03 3.44 3.29
C GLU A 165 4.70 2.07 3.43
N MET A 166 6.00 2.06 3.67
CA MET A 166 6.71 0.86 4.12
C MET A 166 6.97 0.99 5.62
N PHE A 167 6.79 -0.11 6.35
CA PHE A 167 7.14 -0.15 7.75
C PHE A 167 8.55 -0.73 7.94
N GLY A 168 9.39 -0.01 8.69
CA GLY A 168 10.73 -0.46 9.06
C GLY A 168 11.25 0.36 10.22
N LEU A 169 11.75 -0.30 11.28
CA LEU A 169 12.38 0.41 12.40
C LEU A 169 13.89 0.55 12.20
N TYR A 170 14.50 -0.44 11.57
CA TYR A 170 15.92 -0.46 11.26
C TYR A 170 16.13 -0.96 9.84
N CYS A 171 17.13 -0.42 9.14
CA CYS A 171 17.45 -0.78 7.76
C CYS A 171 18.73 -1.64 7.67
N GLY A 172 18.62 -2.79 7.01
CA GLY A 172 19.71 -3.66 6.59
C GLY A 172 20.53 -4.31 7.71
N ASP A 173 21.62 -4.98 7.31
CA ASP A 173 22.54 -5.69 8.21
C ASP A 173 23.27 -4.78 9.20
N GLY A 174 23.34 -3.47 8.90
CA GLY A 174 23.91 -2.46 9.78
C GLY A 174 22.99 -2.03 10.94
N ALA A 175 21.71 -2.43 10.90
CA ALA A 175 20.69 -2.10 11.91
C ALA A 175 20.63 -0.60 12.27
N TYR A 176 20.79 0.29 11.28
CA TYR A 176 20.61 1.72 11.49
C TYR A 176 19.13 2.03 11.62
N GLU A 177 18.75 2.78 12.66
CA GLU A 177 17.36 3.21 12.86
C GLU A 177 16.91 4.06 11.66
N THR A 178 15.72 3.76 11.13
CA THR A 178 15.12 4.50 10.02
C THR A 178 14.78 5.93 10.46
N ASP A 179 14.68 6.84 9.50
CA ASP A 179 14.35 8.24 9.82
C ASP A 179 12.92 8.36 10.35
N GLU A 180 12.01 7.52 9.86
CA GLU A 180 10.66 7.33 10.40
C GLU A 180 10.71 6.88 11.86
N ALA A 181 11.50 5.86 12.21
CA ALA A 181 11.59 5.39 13.60
C ALA A 181 12.17 6.46 14.54
N LYS A 182 13.20 7.20 14.12
CA LYS A 182 13.73 8.36 14.87
C LYS A 182 12.67 9.44 15.07
N LEU A 183 11.88 9.73 14.02
CA LEU A 183 10.79 10.69 14.09
C LEU A 183 9.74 10.25 15.11
N ILE A 184 9.31 8.99 15.07
CA ILE A 184 8.33 8.44 16.02
C ILE A 184 8.86 8.48 17.45
N ASP A 185 10.13 8.12 17.67
CA ASP A 185 10.75 8.20 19.00
C ASP A 185 10.77 9.65 19.51
N SER A 186 11.11 10.61 18.65
CA SER A 186 11.07 12.03 18.98
C SER A 186 9.65 12.49 19.35
N LEU A 187 8.63 12.08 18.61
CA LEU A 187 7.23 12.38 18.95
C LEU A 187 6.86 11.85 20.33
N ALA A 188 7.27 10.63 20.66
CA ALA A 188 7.01 10.03 21.97
C ALA A 188 7.76 10.75 23.09
N LYS A 189 9.05 11.05 22.90
CA LYS A 189 9.89 11.77 23.87
C LYS A 189 9.32 13.16 24.20
N HIS A 190 8.79 13.85 23.20
CA HIS A 190 8.15 15.16 23.35
C HIS A 190 6.63 15.08 23.64
N LYS A 191 6.11 13.90 23.99
CA LYS A 191 4.71 13.67 24.37
C LYS A 191 3.70 14.23 23.35
N GLN A 192 4.00 14.09 22.06
CA GLN A 192 3.14 14.52 20.95
C GLN A 192 1.98 13.53 20.74
N VAL A 193 1.18 13.29 21.79
CA VAL A 193 0.14 12.25 21.83
C VAL A 193 -0.88 12.41 20.71
N THR A 194 -1.28 13.64 20.36
CA THR A 194 -2.24 13.88 19.27
C THR A 194 -1.72 13.36 17.93
N LYS A 195 -0.43 13.53 17.63
CA LYS A 195 0.18 13.03 16.39
C LYS A 195 0.25 11.51 16.38
N LEU A 196 0.67 10.91 17.49
CA LEU A 196 0.71 9.45 17.64
C LEU A 196 -0.69 8.83 17.58
N ARG A 197 -1.70 9.48 18.17
CA ARG A 197 -3.09 9.05 18.08
C ARG A 197 -3.59 9.09 16.64
N ALA A 198 -3.27 10.15 15.90
CA ALA A 198 -3.62 10.24 14.47
C ALA A 198 -3.07 9.06 13.67
N MET A 199 -1.87 8.56 14.02
CA MET A 199 -1.28 7.37 13.42
C MET A 199 -2.02 6.08 13.81
N LEU A 200 -2.33 5.88 15.10
CA LEU A 200 -3.12 4.71 15.56
C LEU A 200 -4.49 4.61 14.87
N VAL A 201 -5.12 5.75 14.59
CA VAL A 201 -6.44 5.80 13.95
C VAL A 201 -6.37 5.94 12.43
N ASN A 202 -5.19 5.89 11.79
CA ASN A 202 -5.06 5.85 10.34
C ASN A 202 -5.53 4.48 9.78
N ILE A 203 -6.11 4.44 8.59
CA ILE A 203 -6.56 3.19 7.92
C ILE A 203 -5.37 2.37 7.40
N CYS A 204 -4.28 3.03 6.97
CA CYS A 204 -3.02 2.41 6.57
C CYS A 204 -2.41 1.62 7.74
N SER A 205 -2.17 0.32 7.54
CA SER A 205 -1.67 -0.57 8.59
C SER A 205 -0.23 -0.26 8.99
N GLU A 206 0.59 0.21 8.06
CA GLU A 206 1.97 0.65 8.31
C GLU A 206 2.00 1.90 9.18
N THR A 207 1.13 2.87 8.90
CA THR A 207 0.99 4.06 9.77
C THR A 207 0.49 3.67 11.16
N GLN A 208 -0.46 2.73 11.26
CA GLN A 208 -0.89 2.19 12.55
C GLN A 208 0.27 1.52 13.30
N ALA A 209 1.14 0.79 12.62
CA ALA A 209 2.32 0.16 13.20
C ALA A 209 3.31 1.19 13.77
N TYR A 210 3.56 2.29 13.06
CA TYR A 210 4.33 3.42 13.61
C TYR A 210 3.64 4.06 14.82
N GLY A 211 2.30 4.19 14.78
CA GLY A 211 1.52 4.64 15.94
C GLY A 211 1.73 3.74 17.16
N ILE A 212 1.66 2.42 16.97
CA ILE A 212 1.91 1.43 18.03
C ILE A 212 3.32 1.59 18.59
N TYR A 213 4.33 1.66 17.72
CA TYR A 213 5.72 1.88 18.15
C TYR A 213 5.83 3.15 19.01
N GLY A 214 5.23 4.26 18.57
CA GLY A 214 5.22 5.50 19.35
C GLY A 214 4.54 5.38 20.71
N TYR A 215 3.44 4.64 20.81
CA TYR A 215 2.79 4.37 22.10
C TYR A 215 3.62 3.45 23.00
N MET A 216 4.37 2.48 22.45
CA MET A 216 5.35 1.71 23.23
C MET A 216 6.45 2.63 23.80
N ARG A 217 6.96 3.56 22.99
CA ARG A 217 7.95 4.56 23.44
C ARG A 217 7.39 5.50 24.50
N LEU A 218 6.13 5.93 24.39
CA LEU A 218 5.45 6.71 25.45
C LEU A 218 5.46 5.96 26.79
N LYS A 219 5.10 4.67 26.79
CA LYS A 219 5.14 3.84 28.01
C LYS A 219 6.55 3.75 28.57
N LYS A 220 7.55 3.52 27.70
CA LYS A 220 8.97 3.46 28.09
C LYS A 220 9.45 4.77 28.74
N TYR A 221 8.94 5.91 28.29
CA TYR A 221 9.23 7.23 28.87
C TYR A 221 8.36 7.58 30.09
N GLY A 222 7.62 6.61 30.66
CA GLY A 222 6.81 6.79 31.86
C GLY A 222 5.52 7.60 31.62
N PHE A 223 5.10 7.79 30.37
CA PHE A 223 3.85 8.49 30.07
C PHE A 223 2.65 7.55 30.22
N LYS A 224 1.65 7.99 30.99
CA LYS A 224 0.39 7.25 31.16
C LYS A 224 -0.54 7.50 29.98
N ILE A 225 -0.87 6.42 29.26
CA ILE A 225 -1.80 6.44 28.13
C ILE A 225 -3.25 6.41 28.61
N SER A 226 -4.15 7.06 27.87
CA SER A 226 -5.58 7.06 28.17
C SER A 226 -6.21 5.67 27.98
N ASN A 227 -7.26 5.32 28.72
CA ASN A 227 -7.94 4.03 28.55
C ASN A 227 -8.48 3.84 27.12
N LYS A 228 -8.94 4.92 26.48
CA LYS A 228 -9.41 4.90 25.08
C LYS A 228 -8.28 4.50 24.13
N ASP A 229 -7.12 5.15 24.24
CA ASP A 229 -5.97 4.83 23.39
C ASP A 229 -5.40 3.45 23.70
N GLN A 230 -5.38 3.06 24.98
CA GLN A 230 -4.91 1.74 25.41
C GLN A 230 -5.74 0.63 24.76
N ARG A 231 -7.08 0.79 24.71
CA ARG A 231 -7.98 -0.12 24.01
C ARG A 231 -7.66 -0.23 22.51
N ILE A 232 -7.38 0.89 21.84
CA ILE A 232 -7.01 0.91 20.42
C ILE A 232 -5.67 0.22 20.20
N PHE A 233 -4.67 0.55 21.02
CA PHE A 233 -3.35 -0.06 21.01
C PHE A 233 -3.43 -1.59 21.16
N ASP A 234 -4.16 -2.07 22.17
CA ASP A 234 -4.29 -3.51 22.43
C ASP A 234 -5.01 -4.22 21.30
N TYR A 235 -6.05 -3.61 20.73
CA TYR A 235 -6.76 -4.15 19.57
C TYR A 235 -5.83 -4.31 18.36
N LEU A 236 -5.06 -3.27 18.02
CA LEU A 236 -4.15 -3.30 16.86
C LEU A 236 -3.00 -4.30 17.03
N ILE A 237 -2.45 -4.43 18.23
CA ILE A 237 -1.45 -5.47 18.56
C ILE A 237 -2.05 -6.86 18.37
N ASN A 238 -3.28 -7.09 18.85
CA ASN A 238 -3.93 -8.38 18.77
C ASN A 238 -4.40 -8.76 17.35
N ARG A 239 -4.68 -7.78 16.49
CA ARG A 239 -5.06 -7.99 15.09
C ARG A 239 -3.95 -8.66 14.28
N LYS A 240 -2.67 -8.50 14.68
CA LYS A 240 -1.49 -9.14 14.04
C LYS A 240 -1.46 -8.97 12.51
N THR A 241 -1.84 -7.79 12.04
CA THR A 241 -1.92 -7.48 10.61
C THR A 241 -0.57 -7.61 9.94
N PHE A 242 -0.55 -8.22 8.76
CA PHE A 242 0.62 -8.24 7.89
C PHE A 242 1.02 -6.80 7.49
N LEU A 243 2.30 -6.47 7.61
CA LEU A 243 2.85 -5.18 7.20
C LEU A 243 3.68 -5.34 5.93
N TYR A 244 3.58 -4.34 5.07
CA TYR A 244 4.44 -4.16 3.93
C TYR A 244 5.75 -3.51 4.39
N GLU A 245 6.83 -4.28 4.34
CA GLU A 245 8.13 -3.91 4.89
C GLU A 245 9.18 -3.91 3.77
N CYS A 246 10.19 -3.04 3.84
CA CYS A 246 11.28 -3.06 2.87
C CYS A 246 12.14 -4.33 3.03
N HIS A 247 12.75 -4.79 1.94
CA HIS A 247 13.69 -5.91 1.99
C HIS A 247 14.92 -5.50 2.80
N GLY A 248 15.13 -6.18 3.93
CA GLY A 248 16.24 -5.90 4.86
C GLY A 248 15.83 -5.06 6.07
N ASP A 249 14.58 -4.59 6.15
CA ASP A 249 14.13 -3.87 7.33
C ASP A 249 13.76 -4.82 8.48
N ILE A 250 14.00 -4.38 9.71
CA ILE A 250 13.62 -5.09 10.94
C ILE A 250 12.40 -4.39 11.53
N ALA A 251 11.24 -5.04 11.45
CA ALA A 251 9.98 -4.46 11.94
C ALA A 251 9.82 -4.47 13.47
N GLY A 252 10.43 -5.42 14.19
CA GLY A 252 10.51 -5.44 15.67
C GLY A 252 9.19 -5.48 16.48
N VAL A 253 8.04 -5.11 15.91
CA VAL A 253 6.76 -4.86 16.60
C VAL A 253 5.71 -5.91 16.26
N PHE A 254 5.81 -6.56 15.10
CA PHE A 254 4.89 -7.62 14.68
C PHE A 254 5.67 -8.90 14.38
N PRO A 255 5.32 -10.04 15.01
CA PRO A 255 5.98 -11.30 14.70
C PRO A 255 5.56 -11.77 13.31
N ARG A 256 6.50 -11.82 12.37
CA ARG A 256 6.44 -12.76 11.26
C ARG A 256 6.71 -14.14 11.89
N ASP A 257 5.68 -14.96 12.03
CA ASP A 257 5.78 -16.37 12.45
C ASP A 257 6.43 -16.65 13.82
N GLY A 258 5.81 -16.13 14.90
CA GLY A 258 6.08 -16.63 16.26
C GLY A 258 7.41 -16.22 16.90
N TYR A 259 8.26 -15.45 16.22
CA TYR A 259 9.44 -14.86 16.84
C TYR A 259 9.18 -13.40 17.24
N ILE A 260 8.62 -13.22 18.43
CA ILE A 260 8.96 -12.02 19.21
C ILE A 260 10.44 -12.19 19.56
N ARG A 261 11.35 -11.49 18.86
CA ARG A 261 12.68 -11.26 19.43
C ARG A 261 12.49 -10.33 20.63
N ASN A 262 12.17 -10.95 21.77
CA ASN A 262 12.36 -10.35 23.08
C ASN A 262 13.86 -10.11 23.24
N LYS A 263 14.36 -8.98 22.74
CA LYS A 263 15.44 -8.27 23.41
C LYS A 263 14.78 -7.11 24.13
N ALA A 264 14.66 -7.32 25.43
CA ALA A 264 14.13 -6.40 26.41
C ALA A 264 14.46 -4.93 26.10
N TYR A 265 13.42 -4.10 26.03
CA TYR A 265 13.48 -2.66 26.25
C TYR A 265 12.15 -2.14 26.78
#